data_AF-C0PMW9-F1
#
_entry.id   AF-C0PMW9-F1
#
_cell.length_a   1.000
_cell.length_b   1.000
_cell.length_c   1.000
_cell.angle_alpha   90.00
_cell.angle_beta   90.00
_cell.angle_gamma   90.00
#
_symmetry.space_group_name_H-M   'P 1'
#
loop_
_entity.id
_entity.type
_entity.pdbx_description
1 polymer ?
#
loop_
_entity_poly.entity_id
_entity_poly.type
_entity_poly.pdbx_seq_one_letter_code
_entity_poly.pdbx_strand_id
1 'polypeptide(L)'
;MSAPLVDAEYMAEIERARRDLRALVASKNCAPIMLRLAWHDAGTYDAKTNTGGPNGSIRFPQEYSHSSNAGIKIAIDLLEPVKQKHPKITYADLYQVVVVQLFTQSIRTVPWFIVVRFIDQLAGVVAVEVTGGPTVDFVPGRKVS
;
A
#
# COMPACT_ATOMS: atom_id res chain seq x y z
N MET A 1 7.28 -9.82 -20.31
CA MET A 1 7.62 -9.40 -18.95
C MET A 1 8.85 -8.52 -19.04
N SER A 2 8.72 -7.21 -18.82
CA SER A 2 9.88 -6.32 -18.75
C SER A 2 10.73 -6.72 -17.55
N ALA A 3 12.06 -6.72 -17.70
CA ALA A 3 12.97 -7.01 -16.59
C ALA A 3 12.64 -6.13 -15.38
N PRO A 4 12.71 -6.65 -14.14
CA PRO A 4 12.54 -5.82 -12.97
C PRO A 4 13.60 -4.72 -12.98
N LEU A 5 13.16 -3.47 -12.84
CA LEU A 5 14.05 -2.29 -12.78
C LEU A 5 14.94 -2.27 -11.52
N VAL A 6 14.75 -3.25 -10.63
CA VAL A 6 15.39 -3.37 -9.33
C VAL A 6 16.20 -4.67 -9.28
N ASP A 7 17.27 -4.65 -8.49
CA ASP A 7 18.12 -5.81 -8.31
C ASP A 7 17.43 -6.95 -7.53
N ALA A 8 18.00 -8.15 -7.60
CA ALA A 8 17.46 -9.34 -6.93
C ALA A 8 17.46 -9.21 -5.40
N GLU A 9 18.33 -8.39 -4.83
CA GLU A 9 18.42 -8.18 -3.40
C GLU A 9 17.27 -7.30 -2.90
N TYR A 10 16.90 -6.28 -3.66
CA TYR A 10 15.73 -5.43 -3.44
C TYR A 10 14.45 -6.27 -3.49
N MET A 11 14.33 -7.16 -4.48
CA MET A 11 13.20 -8.12 -4.56
C MET A 11 13.13 -9.03 -3.33
N ALA A 12 14.27 -9.56 -2.88
CA ALA A 12 14.31 -10.39 -1.67
C ALA A 12 13.95 -9.59 -0.40
N GLU A 13 14.34 -8.32 -0.34
CA GLU A 13 13.97 -7.41 0.75
C GLU A 13 12.47 -7.15 0.77
N ILE A 14 11.84 -6.95 -0.40
CA ILE A 14 10.38 -6.78 -0.50
C ILE A 14 9.64 -8.00 0.04
N GLU A 15 10.10 -9.20 -0.30
CA GLU A 15 9.47 -10.42 0.21
C GLU A 15 9.68 -10.61 1.71
N ARG A 16 10.79 -10.11 2.28
CA ARG A 16 10.97 -10.00 3.74
C ARG A 16 9.99 -9.00 4.33
N ALA A 17 9.91 -7.79 3.79
CA ALA A 17 8.99 -6.74 4.24
C ALA A 17 7.53 -7.19 4.16
N ARG A 18 7.14 -7.92 3.11
CA ARG A 18 5.80 -8.49 2.96
C ARG A 18 5.42 -9.42 4.11
N ARG A 19 6.38 -10.18 4.66
CA ARG A 19 6.14 -11.05 5.83
C ARG A 19 5.98 -10.23 7.10
N ASP A 20 6.84 -9.24 7.32
CA ASP A 20 6.78 -8.37 8.49
C ASP A 20 5.50 -7.52 8.50
N LEU A 21 5.08 -7.01 7.33
CA LEU A 21 3.81 -6.30 7.16
C LEU A 21 2.60 -7.18 7.46
N ARG A 22 2.61 -8.46 7.06
CA ARG A 22 1.54 -9.41 7.44
C ARG A 22 1.44 -9.55 8.96
N ALA A 23 2.58 -9.73 9.62
CA ALA A 23 2.61 -9.86 11.08
C ALA A 23 2.13 -8.58 11.78
N LEU A 24 2.54 -7.41 11.29
CA LEU A 24 2.09 -6.11 11.81
C LEU A 24 0.58 -5.94 11.69
N VAL A 25 0.03 -6.17 10.50
CA VAL A 25 -1.41 -6.04 10.24
C VAL A 25 -2.20 -6.99 11.14
N ALA A 26 -1.80 -8.26 11.21
CA ALA A 26 -2.51 -9.27 11.99
C ALA A 26 -2.47 -8.95 13.50
N SER A 27 -1.34 -8.43 14.00
CA SER A 27 -1.17 -8.12 15.42
C SER A 27 -1.84 -6.81 15.86
N LYS A 28 -1.85 -5.79 14.99
CA LYS A 28 -2.39 -4.46 15.32
C LYS A 28 -3.81 -4.21 14.78
N ASN A 29 -4.34 -5.14 13.99
CA ASN A 29 -5.62 -5.01 13.29
C ASN A 29 -5.75 -3.66 12.54
N CYS A 30 -4.67 -3.25 11.87
CA CYS A 30 -4.55 -1.93 11.25
C CYS A 30 -4.78 -1.97 9.73
N ALA A 31 -5.39 -3.03 9.19
CA ALA A 31 -5.66 -3.17 7.75
C ALA A 31 -6.38 -1.94 7.14
N PRO A 32 -7.46 -1.38 7.75
CA PRO A 32 -8.19 -0.28 7.13
C PRO A 32 -7.36 1.01 6.99
N ILE A 33 -6.55 1.34 8.01
CA ILE A 33 -5.74 2.57 8.00
C ILE A 33 -4.54 2.45 7.05
N MET A 34 -4.01 1.25 6.87
CA MET A 34 -2.95 0.95 5.90
C MET A 34 -3.46 1.04 4.46
N LEU A 35 -4.67 0.54 4.19
CA LEU A 35 -5.33 0.72 2.89
C LEU A 35 -5.57 2.20 2.59
N ARG A 36 -6.05 2.96 3.58
CA ARG A 36 -6.25 4.40 3.45
C ARG A 36 -4.95 5.14 3.12
N LEU A 37 -3.85 4.83 3.81
CA LEU A 37 -2.54 5.45 3.55
C LEU A 37 -2.13 5.32 2.09
N ALA A 38 -2.13 4.11 1.56
CA ALA A 38 -1.68 3.84 0.20
C ALA A 38 -2.63 4.42 -0.86
N TRP A 39 -3.94 4.43 -0.60
CA TRP A 39 -4.93 5.10 -1.45
C TRP A 39 -4.68 6.60 -1.51
N HIS A 40 -4.51 7.24 -0.35
CA HIS A 40 -4.28 8.67 -0.28
C HIS A 40 -2.94 9.09 -0.91
N ASP A 41 -1.91 8.27 -0.80
CA ASP A 41 -0.62 8.48 -1.48
C ASP A 41 -0.78 8.39 -3.01
N ALA A 42 -1.47 7.35 -3.50
CA ALA A 42 -1.70 7.19 -4.95
C ALA A 42 -2.68 8.23 -5.54
N GLY A 43 -3.66 8.67 -4.74
CA GLY A 43 -4.74 9.56 -5.17
C GLY A 43 -4.33 11.01 -5.43
N THR A 44 -3.08 11.39 -5.15
CA THR A 44 -2.56 12.73 -5.49
C THR A 44 -2.07 12.85 -6.92
N TYR A 45 -2.11 11.77 -7.72
CA TYR A 45 -1.64 11.80 -9.11
C TYR A 45 -2.49 12.71 -9.99
N ASP A 46 -1.85 13.68 -10.63
CA ASP A 46 -2.43 14.53 -11.67
C ASP A 46 -1.84 14.19 -13.04
N ALA A 47 -2.68 13.64 -13.92
CA ALA A 47 -2.30 13.26 -15.28
C ALA A 47 -1.92 14.45 -16.18
N LYS A 48 -2.40 15.67 -15.87
CA LYS A 48 -2.10 16.87 -16.68
C LYS A 48 -0.68 17.36 -16.43
N THR A 49 -0.25 17.33 -15.17
CA THR A 49 1.06 17.83 -14.75
C THR A 49 2.09 16.72 -14.57
N ASN A 50 1.66 15.44 -14.58
CA ASN A 50 2.47 14.28 -14.23
C ASN A 50 3.13 14.42 -12.84
N THR A 51 2.40 15.01 -11.88
CA THR A 51 2.86 15.20 -10.50
C THR A 51 2.01 14.39 -9.52
N GLY A 52 2.54 14.18 -8.31
CA GLY A 52 1.89 13.38 -7.27
C GLY A 52 1.93 11.88 -7.55
N GLY A 53 1.03 11.14 -6.91
CA GLY A 53 0.91 9.70 -7.02
C GLY A 53 1.75 8.95 -5.99
N PRO A 54 1.88 7.61 -6.14
CA PRO A 54 2.41 6.73 -5.11
C PRO A 54 3.94 6.85 -5.00
N ASN A 55 4.42 7.98 -4.50
CA ASN A 55 5.83 8.33 -4.37
C ASN A 55 6.24 8.48 -2.89
N GLY A 56 5.33 8.20 -1.96
CA GLY A 56 5.55 8.29 -0.52
C GLY A 56 5.58 9.72 0.02
N SER A 57 5.20 10.75 -0.75
CA SER A 57 5.17 12.15 -0.29
C SER A 57 4.20 12.36 0.86
N ILE A 58 3.20 11.48 1.01
CA ILE A 58 2.26 11.50 2.12
C ILE A 58 2.92 11.46 3.50
N ARG A 59 4.18 11.02 3.60
CA ARG A 59 4.95 11.02 4.85
C ARG A 59 5.31 12.41 5.37
N PHE A 60 5.25 13.42 4.51
CA PHE A 60 5.67 14.78 4.84
C PHE A 60 4.55 15.58 5.52
N PRO A 61 4.89 16.46 6.48
CA PRO A 61 3.91 17.27 7.21
C PRO A 61 2.99 18.08 6.31
N GLN A 62 3.50 18.57 5.19
CA GLN A 62 2.75 19.32 4.20
C GLN A 62 1.55 18.52 3.68
N GLU A 63 1.70 17.20 3.55
CA GLU A 63 0.67 16.35 2.95
C GLU A 63 -0.17 15.62 4.01
N TYR A 64 0.42 15.01 5.03
CA TYR A 64 -0.40 14.32 6.05
C TYR A 64 -1.24 15.27 6.92
N SER A 65 -0.92 16.57 6.94
CA SER A 65 -1.69 17.57 7.70
C SER A 65 -2.94 18.06 6.96
N HIS A 66 -3.13 17.70 5.69
CA HIS A 66 -4.35 18.00 4.96
C HIS A 66 -5.57 17.38 5.68
N SER A 67 -6.70 18.08 5.67
CA SER A 67 -7.94 17.63 6.32
C SER A 67 -8.42 16.26 5.80
N SER A 68 -8.20 15.98 4.52
CA SER A 68 -8.45 14.67 3.90
C SER A 68 -7.57 13.55 4.47
N ASN A 69 -6.38 13.87 4.98
CA ASN A 69 -5.38 12.95 5.50
C ASN A 69 -5.39 12.84 7.03
N ALA A 70 -6.45 13.30 7.69
CA ALA A 70 -6.59 13.17 9.14
C ALA A 70 -6.39 11.71 9.61
N GLY A 71 -5.46 11.51 10.56
CA GLY A 71 -5.11 10.20 11.11
C GLY A 71 -4.06 9.40 10.32
N ILE A 72 -3.66 9.84 9.13
CA ILE A 72 -2.64 9.14 8.30
C ILE A 72 -1.29 9.02 9.00
N LYS A 73 -0.94 10.01 9.84
CA LYS A 73 0.27 9.95 10.67
C LYS A 73 0.36 8.68 11.52
N ILE A 74 -0.77 8.15 12.01
CA ILE A 74 -0.81 6.91 12.79
C ILE A 74 -0.34 5.73 11.93
N ALA A 75 -0.75 5.66 10.65
CA ALA A 75 -0.31 4.60 9.75
C ALA A 75 1.19 4.71 9.41
N ILE A 76 1.68 5.93 9.19
CA ILE A 76 3.11 6.18 8.96
C ILE A 76 3.93 5.71 10.16
N ASP A 77 3.54 6.11 11.37
CA ASP A 77 4.24 5.76 12.61
C ASP A 77 4.22 4.23 12.87
N LEU A 78 3.15 3.53 12.46
CA LEU A 78 3.06 2.07 12.54
C LEU A 78 3.99 1.35 11.55
N LEU A 79 4.24 1.92 10.38
CA LEU A 79 5.11 1.34 9.35
C LEU A 79 6.59 1.65 9.56
N GLU A 80 6.91 2.69 10.33
CA GLU A 80 8.28 3.13 10.58
C GLU A 80 9.20 2.01 11.14
N PRO A 81 8.79 1.18 12.11
CA PRO A 81 9.61 0.05 12.57
C PRO A 81 9.89 -0.99 11.47
N VAL A 82 8.94 -1.20 10.54
CA VAL A 82 9.14 -2.11 9.40
C VAL A 82 10.08 -1.48 8.38
N LYS A 83 9.97 -0.18 8.15
CA LYS A 83 10.90 0.57 7.29
C LYS A 83 12.33 0.50 7.82
N GLN A 84 12.52 0.65 9.14
CA GLN A 84 13.83 0.60 9.78
C GLN A 84 14.51 -0.77 9.62
N LYS A 85 13.73 -1.86 9.65
CA LYS A 85 14.23 -3.21 9.34
C LYS A 85 14.59 -3.39 7.87
N HIS A 86 13.92 -2.65 6.98
CA HIS A 86 14.08 -2.75 5.53
C HIS A 86 14.56 -1.43 4.92
N PRO A 87 15.81 -1.01 5.20
CA PRO A 87 16.32 0.29 4.78
C PRO A 87 16.40 0.42 3.25
N LYS A 88 16.62 -0.69 2.52
CA LYS A 88 16.77 -0.71 1.06
C LYS A 88 15.49 -0.34 0.32
N ILE A 89 14.31 -0.74 0.83
CA ILE A 89 13.02 -0.50 0.15
C ILE A 89 12.64 0.97 0.29
N THR A 90 12.08 1.58 -0.76
CA THR A 90 11.56 2.94 -0.69
C THR A 90 10.28 3.04 0.16
N TYR A 91 9.99 4.21 0.72
CA TYR A 91 8.71 4.44 1.42
C TYR A 91 7.52 4.23 0.48
N ALA A 92 7.64 4.68 -0.77
CA ALA A 92 6.64 4.48 -1.81
C ALA A 92 6.31 2.99 -2.02
N ASP A 93 7.34 2.15 -2.17
CA ASP A 93 7.13 0.71 -2.33
C ASP A 93 6.59 0.08 -1.03
N LEU A 94 7.07 0.48 0.15
CA LEU A 94 6.57 -0.04 1.42
C LEU A 94 5.06 0.21 1.60
N TYR A 95 4.60 1.42 1.30
CA TYR A 95 3.19 1.79 1.41
C TYR A 95 2.32 1.02 0.42
N GLN A 96 2.79 0.80 -0.81
CA GLN A 96 2.02 0.08 -1.82
C GLN A 96 2.04 -1.45 -1.60
N VAL A 97 3.14 -2.03 -1.10
CA VAL A 97 3.24 -3.46 -0.78
C VAL A 97 2.23 -3.86 0.30
N VAL A 98 1.96 -2.99 1.29
CA VAL A 98 1.02 -3.32 2.37
C VAL A 98 -0.38 -3.60 1.81
N VAL A 99 -0.82 -2.86 0.80
CA VAL A 99 -2.16 -3.01 0.21
C VAL A 99 -2.31 -4.32 -0.53
N VAL A 100 -1.35 -4.63 -1.41
CA VAL A 100 -1.34 -5.91 -2.16
C VAL A 100 -1.46 -7.08 -1.19
N GLN A 101 -0.90 -6.95 0.01
CA GLN A 101 -0.92 -7.98 1.01
C GLN A 101 -2.24 -8.09 1.80
N LEU A 102 -2.90 -6.98 2.10
CA LEU A 102 -4.15 -6.96 2.86
C LEU A 102 -5.31 -7.64 2.14
N PHE A 103 -5.36 -7.49 0.83
CA PHE A 103 -6.37 -8.13 0.00
C PHE A 103 -6.23 -9.66 -0.03
N THR A 104 -5.05 -10.20 0.31
CA THR A 104 -4.83 -11.66 0.31
C THR A 104 -5.26 -12.39 1.58
N GLN A 105 -5.49 -11.70 2.70
CA GLN A 105 -5.83 -12.36 3.99
C GLN A 105 -7.30 -12.22 4.43
N SER A 106 -8.03 -11.17 4.04
CA SER A 106 -9.34 -10.88 4.63
C SER A 106 -10.58 -11.41 3.87
N ILE A 107 -10.43 -12.07 2.71
CA ILE A 107 -11.60 -12.37 1.85
C ILE A 107 -12.00 -13.87 1.83
N ARG A 108 -11.29 -14.75 2.55
CA ARG A 108 -11.69 -16.17 2.63
C ARG A 108 -12.95 -16.44 3.45
N THR A 109 -13.41 -15.49 4.27
CA THR A 109 -14.54 -15.68 5.21
C THR A 109 -15.65 -14.62 5.10
N VAL A 110 -15.50 -13.62 4.23
CA VAL A 110 -16.47 -12.52 4.11
C VAL A 110 -17.34 -12.76 2.87
N PRO A 111 -18.67 -12.88 3.01
CA PRO A 111 -19.58 -13.07 1.88
C PRO A 111 -19.45 -11.97 0.82
N TRP A 112 -19.47 -12.38 -0.46
CA TRP A 112 -19.27 -11.52 -1.62
C TRP A 112 -20.14 -10.25 -1.63
N PHE A 113 -21.37 -10.31 -1.13
CA PHE A 113 -22.26 -9.14 -1.06
C PHE A 113 -21.80 -8.07 -0.05
N ILE A 114 -21.05 -8.44 0.99
CA ILE A 114 -20.44 -7.48 1.93
C ILE A 114 -19.21 -6.84 1.28
N VAL A 115 -18.44 -7.63 0.52
CA VAL A 115 -17.31 -7.15 -0.27
C VAL A 115 -17.78 -6.14 -1.32
N VAL A 116 -18.86 -6.43 -2.05
CA VAL A 116 -19.47 -5.51 -3.00
C VAL A 116 -19.97 -4.23 -2.32
N ARG A 117 -20.58 -4.31 -1.14
CA ARG A 117 -20.98 -3.11 -0.38
C ARG A 117 -19.80 -2.29 0.15
N PHE A 118 -18.66 -2.92 0.43
CA PHE A 118 -17.41 -2.23 0.81
C PHE A 118 -16.74 -1.58 -0.41
N ILE A 119 -16.82 -2.23 -1.57
CA ILE A 119 -16.31 -1.73 -2.86
C ILE A 119 -17.18 -0.58 -3.40
N ASP A 120 -18.51 -0.69 -3.27
CA ASP A 120 -19.47 0.31 -3.74
C ASP A 120 -19.45 1.61 -2.91
N GLN A 121 -18.90 1.57 -1.69
CA GLN A 121 -18.75 2.76 -0.83
C GLN A 121 -17.35 3.41 -0.93
N LEU A 122 -16.39 2.78 -1.63
CA LEU A 122 -14.98 3.20 -1.73
C LEU A 122 -14.48 3.14 -3.18
N ALA A 123 -15.27 3.68 -4.11
CA ALA A 123 -15.06 3.68 -5.55
C ALA A 123 -13.59 3.71 -6.03
N GLY A 124 -13.26 2.82 -6.98
CA GLY A 124 -12.13 2.99 -7.90
C GLY A 124 -11.08 1.89 -7.88
N VAL A 125 -11.41 0.73 -8.46
CA VAL A 125 -10.50 -0.24 -9.11
C VAL A 125 -9.07 -0.32 -8.55
N VAL A 126 -8.85 -1.09 -7.47
CA VAL A 126 -7.70 -1.99 -7.30
C VAL A 126 -8.05 -2.98 -6.18
N ALA A 127 -8.55 -4.17 -6.52
CA ALA A 127 -8.73 -5.23 -5.53
C ALA A 127 -8.84 -6.57 -6.23
N VAL A 128 -7.73 -7.11 -6.74
CA VAL A 128 -7.84 -8.39 -7.41
C VAL A 128 -6.59 -9.26 -7.29
N GLU A 129 -6.75 -10.37 -6.59
CA GLU A 129 -6.01 -11.62 -6.75
C GLU A 129 -6.66 -12.72 -5.90
N VAL A 130 -7.36 -12.36 -4.82
CA VAL A 130 -7.92 -13.33 -3.85
C VAL A 130 -9.44 -13.52 -3.94
N THR A 131 -10.07 -12.96 -4.98
CA THR A 131 -11.48 -13.16 -5.33
C THR A 131 -11.68 -13.99 -6.60
N GLY A 132 -10.60 -14.53 -7.18
CA GLY A 132 -10.63 -15.18 -8.49
C GLY A 132 -10.66 -14.19 -9.67
N GLY A 133 -10.43 -12.90 -9.43
CA GLY A 133 -10.14 -11.98 -10.53
C GLY A 133 -8.63 -11.89 -10.84
N PRO A 134 -8.22 -11.07 -11.82
CA PRO A 134 -6.83 -10.93 -12.26
C PRO A 134 -5.82 -10.67 -11.13
N THR A 135 -4.69 -11.36 -11.14
CA THR A 135 -3.49 -10.99 -10.37
C THR A 135 -3.12 -9.53 -10.64
N VAL A 136 -3.00 -8.72 -9.58
CA VAL A 136 -2.39 -7.39 -9.67
C VAL A 136 -0.89 -7.54 -9.43
N ASP A 137 -0.14 -7.54 -10.51
CA ASP A 137 1.32 -7.57 -10.46
C ASP A 137 1.85 -6.34 -9.68
N PHE A 138 2.51 -6.60 -8.55
CA PHE A 138 3.25 -5.55 -7.86
C PHE A 138 4.57 -5.31 -8.58
N VAL A 139 4.73 -4.12 -9.16
CA VAL A 139 6.00 -3.68 -9.75
C VAL A 139 6.76 -2.80 -8.75
N PRO A 140 7.97 -3.20 -8.32
CA PRO A 140 8.83 -2.39 -7.47
C PRO A 140 9.62 -1.32 -8.23
N GLY A 141 10.25 -0.41 -7.47
CA GLY A 141 11.15 0.60 -7.99
C GLY A 141 10.52 2.00 -8.07
N ARG A 142 9.47 2.26 -7.28
CA ARG A 142 8.88 3.61 -7.23
C ARG A 142 9.90 4.59 -6.67
N LYS A 143 10.12 5.66 -7.43
CA LYS A 143 10.96 6.78 -7.00
C LYS A 143 10.25 7.53 -5.88
N VAL A 144 11.03 7.98 -4.91
CA VAL A 144 10.55 8.77 -3.79
C VAL A 144 10.65 10.26 -4.17
N SER A 145 9.62 11.03 -3.86
CA SER A 145 9.70 12.50 -3.93
C SER A 145 10.37 13.11 -2.71
#